data_AF-A0A5B8UZV3-F1
#
_entry.id   AF-A0A5B8UZV3-F1
#
_cell.length_a   1.000
_cell.length_b   1.000
_cell.length_c   1.000
_cell.angle_alpha   90.00
_cell.angle_beta   90.00
_cell.angle_gamma   90.00
#
_symmetry.space_group_name_H-M   'P 1'
#
loop_
_entity.id
_entity.type
_entity.pdbx_description
1 polymer ?
#
loop_
_entity_poly.entity_id
_entity_poly.type
_entity_poly.pdbx_seq_one_letter_code
_entity_poly.pdbx_strand_id
1 'polypeptide(L)'
;MVNPVKYHLDTQGDERLINIEPIYEEIGGGDLFPTGRYILYEAGEGVGEIRFDGELFEWDWNGSKNLDHETIFKIVQFIREYNEPELADYLD
;
A
#
# COMPACT_ATOMS: atom_id res chain seq x y z
N MET A 1 10.57 -11.11 4.70
CA MET A 1 9.19 -11.28 4.20
C MET A 1 8.39 -10.13 4.78
N VAL A 2 7.86 -9.23 3.95
CA VAL A 2 7.11 -8.06 4.44
C VAL A 2 5.67 -8.51 4.66
N ASN A 3 5.12 -8.23 5.84
CA ASN A 3 3.77 -8.67 6.17
C ASN A 3 2.75 -7.79 5.41
N PRO A 4 1.85 -8.38 4.61
CA PRO A 4 0.80 -7.62 3.95
C PRO A 4 -0.12 -7.00 5.01
N VAL A 5 -0.44 -5.72 4.82
CA VAL A 5 -1.32 -5.00 5.74
C VAL A 5 -2.75 -5.12 5.24
N LYS A 6 -3.68 -5.47 6.14
CA LYS A 6 -5.09 -5.62 5.80
C LYS A 6 -5.87 -4.39 6.23
N TYR A 7 -6.63 -3.81 5.31
CA TYR A 7 -7.53 -2.70 5.56
C TYR A 7 -8.98 -3.17 5.44
N HIS A 8 -9.77 -2.95 6.49
CA HIS A 8 -11.20 -3.28 6.53
C HIS A 8 -12.01 -2.08 6.06
N LEU A 9 -12.79 -2.28 4.99
CA LEU A 9 -13.76 -1.31 4.50
C LEU A 9 -15.09 -1.53 5.22
N ASP A 10 -15.46 -0.56 6.04
CA ASP A 10 -16.74 -0.55 6.73
C ASP A 10 -17.83 -0.05 5.77
N THR A 11 -18.45 -0.97 5.03
CA THR A 11 -19.61 -0.67 4.18
C THR A 11 -20.86 -1.23 4.84
N GLN A 12 -21.98 -0.49 4.80
CA GLN A 12 -23.27 -0.95 5.33
C GLN A 12 -23.79 -2.16 4.55
N GLY A 13 -23.27 -3.36 4.82
CA GLY A 13 -23.81 -4.61 4.27
C GLY A 13 -22.79 -5.74 4.12
N ASP A 14 -21.55 -5.45 3.74
CA ASP A 14 -20.53 -6.47 3.48
C ASP A 14 -19.14 -6.01 3.94
N GLU A 15 -18.43 -6.88 4.65
CA GLU A 15 -17.03 -6.66 5.02
C GLU A 15 -16.16 -6.80 3.77
N ARG A 16 -15.70 -5.66 3.23
CA ARG A 16 -14.75 -5.64 2.12
C ARG A 16 -13.35 -5.58 2.70
N LEU A 17 -12.49 -6.53 2.32
CA LEU A 17 -11.11 -6.60 2.81
C LEU A 17 -10.13 -6.27 1.69
N ILE A 18 -9.36 -5.22 1.90
CA ILE A 18 -8.32 -4.78 0.98
C ILE A 18 -6.97 -5.19 1.56
N ASN A 19 -6.23 -6.02 0.84
CA ASN A 19 -4.84 -6.32 1.15
C ASN A 19 -3.96 -5.27 0.48
N ILE A 20 -3.02 -4.71 1.24
CA ILE A 20 -2.09 -3.70 0.78
C ILE A 20 -0.69 -4.31 0.82
N GLU A 21 -0.07 -4.40 -0.35
CA GLU A 21 1.26 -4.96 -0.51
C GLU A 21 2.25 -3.88 -0.93
N PRO A 22 3.23 -3.52 -0.07
CA PRO A 22 4.32 -2.63 -0.45
C PRO A 22 5.23 -3.27 -1.50
N ILE A 23 5.60 -2.49 -2.51
CA ILE A 23 6.56 -2.90 -3.53
C ILE A 23 7.96 -2.43 -3.14
N TYR A 24 8.89 -3.38 -3.19
CA TYR A 24 10.31 -3.15 -3.01
C TYR A 24 11.02 -3.46 -4.31
N GLU A 25 12.03 -2.67 -4.63
CA GLU A 25 12.91 -2.91 -5.77
C GLU A 25 14.30 -3.27 -5.28
N GLU A 26 14.89 -4.28 -5.90
CA GLU A 26 16.29 -4.62 -5.68
C GLU A 26 17.16 -3.69 -6.53
N ILE A 27 17.94 -2.84 -5.89
CA ILE A 27 18.89 -1.98 -6.58
C ILE A 27 20.28 -2.52 -6.32
N GLY A 28 20.85 -3.16 -7.36
CA GLY A 28 22.25 -3.57 -7.48
C GLY A 28 22.97 -3.95 -6.18
N GLY A 29 22.93 -5.23 -5.80
CA GLY A 29 23.69 -5.73 -4.63
C GLY A 29 22.91 -6.66 -3.70
N GLY A 30 21.62 -6.90 -3.96
CA GLY A 30 20.76 -7.77 -3.14
C GLY A 30 19.83 -7.01 -2.18
N ASP A 31 20.01 -5.70 -2.02
CA ASP A 31 19.24 -4.89 -1.09
C ASP A 31 17.90 -4.43 -1.69
N LEU A 32 16.83 -4.61 -0.91
CA LEU A 32 15.46 -4.22 -1.25
C LEU A 32 15.13 -2.83 -0.71
N PHE A 33 14.76 -1.91 -1.59
CA PHE A 33 14.39 -0.55 -1.23
C PHE A 33 12.89 -0.31 -1.42
N PRO A 34 12.21 0.36 -0.47
CA PRO A 34 10.80 0.71 -0.62
C PRO A 34 10.64 1.69 -1.79
N THR A 35 9.76 1.38 -2.74
CA THR A 35 9.59 2.23 -3.93
C THR A 35 8.52 3.31 -3.75
N GLY A 36 7.87 3.35 -2.59
CA GLY A 36 6.68 4.17 -2.37
C GLY A 36 5.45 3.72 -3.17
N ARG A 37 5.46 2.51 -3.77
CA ARG A 37 4.31 1.93 -4.46
C ARG A 37 3.67 0.85 -3.59
N TYR A 38 2.34 0.84 -3.59
CA TYR A 38 1.53 -0.10 -2.83
C TYR A 38 0.45 -0.67 -3.74
N ILE A 39 0.44 -1.99 -3.92
CA ILE A 39 -0.60 -2.66 -4.69
C ILE A 39 -1.74 -3.04 -3.76
N LEU A 40 -2.96 -2.78 -4.20
CA LEU A 40 -4.18 -3.13 -3.49
C LEU A 40 -4.83 -4.34 -4.14
N TYR A 41 -5.22 -5.30 -3.31
CA TYR A 41 -5.92 -6.52 -3.72
C TYR A 41 -7.22 -6.67 -2.95
N GLU A 42 -8.29 -7.00 -3.66
CA GLU A 42 -9.58 -7.38 -3.07
C GLU A 42 -9.94 -8.79 -3.53
N ALA A 43 -10.25 -9.69 -2.60
CA ALA A 43 -10.57 -11.09 -2.91
C ALA A 43 -9.52 -11.83 -3.79
N GLY A 44 -8.26 -11.38 -3.79
CA GLY A 44 -7.17 -11.93 -4.60
C GLY A 44 -7.02 -11.30 -5.99
N GLU A 45 -7.88 -10.37 -6.38
CA GLU A 45 -7.77 -9.60 -7.61
C GLU A 45 -7.10 -8.25 -7.35
N GLY A 46 -6.15 -7.88 -8.21
CA GLY A 46 -5.50 -6.56 -8.14
C GLY A 46 -6.48 -5.47 -8.52
N VAL A 47 -6.82 -4.59 -7.57
CA VAL A 47 -7.77 -3.50 -7.77
C VAL A 47 -7.09 -2.19 -8.15
N GLY A 48 -5.80 -2.05 -7.89
CA GLY A 48 -4.99 -0.93 -8.35
C GLY A 48 -3.73 -0.70 -7.54
N GLU A 49 -3.08 0.43 -7.78
CA GLU A 49 -1.83 0.85 -7.16
C GLU A 49 -1.95 2.27 -6.60
N ILE A 50 -1.45 2.46 -5.38
CA ILE A 50 -1.17 3.78 -4.81
C ILE A 50 0.33 4.03 -4.92
N ARG A 51 0.70 5.17 -5.51
CA ARG A 51 2.09 5.61 -5.59
C ARG A 51 2.27 6.90 -4.80
N PHE A 52 3.22 6.91 -3.87
CA PHE A 52 3.67 8.10 -3.17
C PHE A 52 4.86 8.70 -3.89
N ASP A 53 4.83 10.02 -4.10
CA ASP A 53 6.01 10.78 -4.49
C ASP A 53 6.75 11.23 -3.22
N GLY A 54 7.96 10.69 -3.04
CA GLY A 54 8.78 10.87 -1.85
C GLY A 54 9.21 12.32 -1.59
N GLU A 55 9.12 13.20 -2.61
CA GLU A 55 9.54 14.60 -2.46
C GLU A 55 8.36 15.55 -2.15
N LEU A 56 7.13 15.22 -2.57
CA LEU A 56 6.02 16.18 -2.58
C LEU A 56 4.86 15.84 -1.65
N PHE A 57 4.92 14.75 -0.89
CA PHE A 57 3.75 14.27 -0.12
C PHE A 57 2.50 14.08 -1.01
N GLU A 58 2.70 13.95 -2.31
CA GLU A 58 1.67 13.70 -3.29
C GLU A 58 1.48 12.19 -3.43
N TRP A 59 0.25 11.78 -3.71
CA TRP A 59 -0.08 10.40 -3.99
C TRP A 59 -0.92 10.34 -5.26
N ASP A 60 -0.69 9.30 -6.04
CA ASP A 60 -1.46 9.00 -7.24
C ASP A 60 -2.14 7.64 -7.09
N TRP A 61 -3.34 7.53 -7.65
CA TRP A 61 -4.11 6.29 -7.67
C TRP A 61 -4.30 5.84 -9.12
N ASN A 62 -3.80 4.65 -9.41
CA ASN A 62 -3.99 3.98 -10.68
C ASN A 62 -4.70 2.65 -10.46
N GLY A 63 -6.03 2.65 -10.57
CA GLY A 63 -6.82 1.46 -10.32
C GLY A 63 -8.27 1.53 -10.77
N SER A 64 -9.00 0.47 -10.44
CA SER A 64 -10.39 0.26 -10.82
C SER A 64 -11.32 1.25 -10.12
N LYS A 65 -12.38 1.67 -10.81
CA LYS A 65 -13.43 2.57 -10.30
C LYS A 65 -14.31 1.96 -9.20
N ASN A 66 -14.08 0.70 -8.82
CA ASN A 66 -14.82 0.02 -7.75
C ASN A 66 -14.44 0.48 -6.34
N LEU A 67 -13.36 1.26 -6.21
CA LEU A 67 -13.03 2.02 -5.00
C LEU A 67 -13.28 3.50 -5.31
N ASP A 68 -14.10 4.14 -4.48
CA ASP A 68 -14.38 5.56 -4.58
C ASP A 68 -13.23 6.38 -3.96
N HIS A 69 -13.18 7.66 -4.32
CA HIS A 69 -12.08 8.54 -3.91
C HIS A 69 -11.95 8.68 -2.39
N GLU A 70 -13.06 8.64 -1.64
CA GLU A 70 -13.03 8.73 -0.17
C GLU A 70 -12.38 7.48 0.44
N THR A 71 -12.75 6.31 -0.06
CA THR A 71 -12.11 5.04 0.31
C THR A 71 -10.62 5.05 0.05
N ILE A 72 -10.22 5.46 -1.16
CA ILE A 72 -8.80 5.53 -1.54
C ILE A 72 -8.06 6.50 -0.62
N PHE A 73 -8.65 7.66 -0.34
CA PHE A 73 -8.06 8.63 0.59
C PHE A 73 -7.86 8.05 1.99
N LYS A 74 -8.83 7.30 2.53
CA LYS A 74 -8.69 6.64 3.83
C LYS A 74 -7.58 5.59 3.83
N ILE A 75 -7.43 4.83 2.74
CA ILE A 75 -6.34 3.85 2.61
C ILE A 75 -4.98 4.56 2.52
N VAL A 76 -4.89 5.67 1.80
CA VAL A 76 -3.69 6.51 1.75
C VAL A 76 -3.32 7.03 3.14
N GLN A 77 -4.29 7.55 3.91
CA GLN A 77 -4.06 7.99 5.29
C GLN A 77 -3.58 6.82 6.15
N PHE A 78 -4.22 5.65 6.02
CA PHE A 78 -3.81 4.45 6.74
C PHE A 78 -2.36 4.04 6.42
N ILE A 79 -1.97 3.99 5.14
CA ILE A 79 -0.58 3.67 4.74
C ILE A 79 0.40 4.68 5.34
N ARG A 80 0.05 5.97 5.36
CA ARG A 80 0.88 7.03 5.94
C ARG A 80 1.05 6.93 7.44
N GLU A 81 -0.04 6.69 8.15
CA GLU A 81 -0.02 6.48 9.60
C GLU A 81 0.67 5.16 9.96
N TYR A 82 0.70 4.21 9.03
CA TYR A 82 1.37 2.91 9.16
C TYR A 82 2.87 2.93 8.77
N ASN A 83 3.46 4.08 8.38
CA ASN A 83 4.92 4.23 8.30
C ASN A 83 5.53 3.87 9.67
N GLU A 84 6.32 2.81 9.90
CA GLU A 84 6.94 1.75 9.09
C GLU A 84 6.94 0.49 10.00
N PRO A 85 6.78 -0.78 9.55
CA PRO A 85 7.55 -1.82 10.20
C PRO A 85 9.00 -1.48 9.82
N GLU A 86 9.78 -1.03 10.81
CA GLU A 86 11.21 -0.79 10.67
C GLU A 86 11.78 -1.76 9.64
N LEU A 87 12.42 -1.23 8.58
CA LEU A 87 13.43 -1.97 7.86
C LEU A 87 14.39 -2.46 8.94
N ALA A 88 14.13 -3.67 9.43
CA ALA A 88 14.84 -4.26 10.55
C ALA A 88 16.32 -4.12 10.24
N ASP A 89 17.03 -3.47 11.16
CA ASP A 89 18.46 -3.25 11.15
C ASP A 89 19.19 -4.34 10.35
N TYR A 90 19.67 -3.99 9.16
CA TYR A 90 20.85 -4.65 8.64
C TYR A 90 22.05 -3.97 9.30
N LEU A 91 22.24 -4.28 10.59
CA LEU A 91 23.52 -4.16 11.26
C LEU A 91 24.18 -5.55 11.19
N ASP A 92 25.12 -5.70 10.27
CA ASP A 92 26.21 -6.68 10.38
C ASP A 92 27.47 -5.95 10.90
#